data_AF-A0A6G4W8E7-F1
#
_entry.id   AF-A0A6G4W8E7-F1
#
_cell.length_a   1.000
_cell.length_b   1.000
_cell.length_c   1.000
_cell.angle_alpha   90.00
_cell.angle_beta   90.00
_cell.angle_gamma   90.00
#
_symmetry.space_group_name_H-M   'P 1'
#
loop_
_entity.id
_entity.type
_entity.pdbx_description
1 polymer ?
#
loop_
_entity_poly.entity_id
_entity_poly.type
_entity_poly.pdbx_seq_one_letter_code
_entity_poly.pdbx_strand_id
1 'polypeptide(L)'
;MNIPQQDVVVPLHALEPQASHWREVLMVLPAAIYTTDMSGRITFYNEAAAELWGHRPRIGQDEWCGSWRLRWPDGTPMKHEECPMAVALREEREVRGSEAIAERPDGTRVPFLAFPTPLRDRSGKMIGALNMLVDLSTQKKREESQQLLSAIVESSDDAIVSKDLGGIIRSWNKGAERLFGYTARETIGKPITMLIPEDRQNEEPGIIERIRKGERVDHYETVRLRKDGSKVSISLTVSPIKDSTGRVIGASKIARDISERKESQHRILMLMREVNHRVKNQYAVILSMIRETSKRSRDSLEFEKQVRNRIMALARSHDLLVLAEWRGATVFELLLAQVKPFGNEDCITMSGPSIVLQPNAVQYLGIAFHELATNSAKYGALSAFGGTIKVEWTLERDSEGKKSFCLSWAELGGPAVAEVTEHGFGKIVLEKVTPTALGGVGAVTYAPDGVTWTLRAPMTYLEASAEDDERGPELIAAALS
;
A
#
# COMPACT_ATOMS: atom_id res chain seq x y z
N MET A 1 57.67 -9.39 86.14
CA MET A 1 57.78 -10.80 85.67
C MET A 1 56.87 -10.90 84.45
N ASN A 2 57.30 -10.72 83.20
CA ASN A 2 58.38 -11.33 82.42
C ASN A 2 58.21 -12.85 82.22
N ILE A 3 57.55 -13.24 81.11
CA ILE A 3 57.70 -14.52 80.40
C ILE A 3 57.61 -14.18 78.89
N PRO A 4 58.47 -14.75 78.02
CA PRO A 4 59.13 -14.03 76.93
C PRO A 4 58.51 -14.20 75.54
N GLN A 5 58.88 -13.29 74.63
CA GLN A 5 58.87 -13.52 73.18
C GLN A 5 59.64 -14.81 72.87
N GLN A 6 58.94 -15.82 72.37
CA GLN A 6 59.57 -16.91 71.63
C GLN A 6 59.50 -16.56 70.14
N ASP A 7 60.67 -16.28 69.58
CA ASP A 7 60.93 -16.36 68.15
C ASP A 7 60.53 -17.76 67.66
N VAL A 8 59.34 -17.88 67.09
CA VAL A 8 59.00 -19.04 66.26
C VAL A 8 59.67 -18.81 64.92
N VAL A 9 60.92 -19.26 64.83
CA VAL A 9 61.58 -19.56 63.57
C VAL A 9 60.74 -20.62 62.88
N VAL A 10 59.87 -20.19 61.96
CA VAL A 10 59.13 -21.10 61.09
C VAL A 10 60.15 -21.78 60.16
N PRO A 11 60.28 -23.12 60.18
CA PRO A 11 61.21 -23.81 59.30
C PRO A 11 60.86 -23.58 57.83
N LEU A 12 61.86 -23.45 56.96
CA LEU A 12 61.74 -23.20 55.52
C LEU A 12 60.91 -24.23 54.73
N HIS A 13 60.42 -25.30 55.35
CA HIS A 13 59.61 -26.36 54.73
C HIS A 13 58.09 -26.08 54.68
N ALA A 14 57.62 -24.92 55.13
CA ALA A 14 56.18 -24.60 55.20
C ALA A 14 55.61 -23.79 53.99
N LEU A 15 56.41 -23.50 52.96
CA LEU A 15 56.00 -22.62 51.85
C LEU A 15 55.40 -23.33 50.62
N GLU A 16 55.59 -24.64 50.48
CA GLU A 16 55.05 -25.40 49.34
C GLU A 16 53.51 -25.59 49.34
N PRO A 17 52.82 -25.80 50.49
CA PRO A 17 51.37 -25.98 50.50
C PRO A 17 50.59 -24.72 50.08
N GLN A 18 51.07 -23.53 50.43
CA GLN A 18 50.41 -22.25 50.11
C GLN A 18 50.49 -21.91 48.63
N ALA A 19 51.61 -22.22 47.96
CA ALA A 19 51.76 -21.99 46.52
C ALA A 19 50.86 -22.91 45.69
N SER A 20 50.63 -24.15 46.14
CA SER A 20 49.70 -25.09 45.50
C SER A 20 48.25 -24.63 45.63
N HIS A 21 47.85 -24.14 46.80
CA HIS A 21 46.48 -23.70 47.06
C HIS A 21 46.05 -22.51 46.18
N TRP A 22 46.89 -21.48 46.01
CA TRP A 22 46.54 -20.34 45.16
C TRP A 22 46.41 -20.71 43.67
N ARG A 23 47.21 -21.67 43.19
CA ARG A 23 47.07 -22.19 41.83
C ARG A 23 45.75 -22.90 41.64
N GLU A 24 45.33 -23.74 42.60
CA GLU A 24 44.03 -24.41 42.55
C GLU A 24 42.88 -23.40 42.50
N VAL A 25 42.93 -22.35 43.31
CA VAL A 25 41.92 -21.28 43.29
C VAL A 25 41.87 -20.61 41.91
N LEU A 26 43.00 -20.20 41.35
CA LEU A 26 43.02 -19.54 40.03
C LEU A 26 42.56 -20.46 38.90
N MET A 27 42.84 -21.77 39.00
CA MET A 27 42.44 -22.77 38.00
C MET A 27 40.93 -22.93 37.90
N VAL A 28 40.19 -22.84 39.01
CA VAL A 28 38.72 -23.02 39.04
C VAL A 28 37.93 -21.73 38.81
N LEU A 29 38.59 -20.58 38.73
CA LEU A 29 37.90 -19.32 38.48
C LEU A 29 37.27 -19.33 37.08
N PRO A 30 35.99 -18.93 36.95
CA PRO A 30 35.34 -18.82 35.64
C PRO A 30 35.83 -17.62 34.82
N ALA A 31 36.59 -16.71 35.44
CA ALA A 31 37.24 -15.61 34.75
C ALA A 31 38.54 -16.10 34.10
N ALA A 32 38.76 -15.74 32.83
CA ALA A 32 39.99 -16.06 32.12
C ALA A 32 41.17 -15.29 32.73
N ILE A 33 42.13 -16.01 33.31
CA ILE A 33 43.27 -15.43 34.02
C ILE A 33 44.56 -16.05 33.50
N TYR A 34 45.58 -15.22 33.30
CA TYR A 34 46.93 -15.67 33.02
C TYR A 34 47.97 -14.71 33.60
N THR A 35 49.20 -15.19 33.74
CA THR A 35 50.34 -14.39 34.18
C THR A 35 51.47 -14.49 33.19
N THR A 36 52.33 -13.47 33.17
CA THR A 36 53.56 -13.41 32.39
C THR A 36 54.75 -13.08 33.28
N ASP A 37 55.96 -13.36 32.80
CA ASP A 37 57.19 -12.78 33.35
C ASP A 37 57.48 -11.39 32.78
N MET A 38 58.62 -10.78 33.17
CA MET A 38 59.04 -9.46 32.69
C MET A 38 59.34 -9.38 31.19
N SER A 39 59.62 -10.52 30.55
CA SER A 39 59.80 -10.61 29.10
C SER A 39 58.48 -10.85 28.36
N GLY A 40 57.36 -10.90 29.09
CA GLY A 40 56.04 -11.16 28.54
C GLY A 40 55.74 -12.66 28.35
N ARG A 41 56.63 -13.59 28.67
CA ARG A 41 56.37 -15.03 28.47
C ARG A 41 55.30 -15.50 29.44
N ILE A 42 54.31 -16.24 28.95
CA ILE A 42 53.22 -16.77 29.77
C ILE A 42 53.78 -17.77 30.79
N THR A 43 53.56 -17.51 32.07
CA THR A 43 54.03 -18.33 33.20
C THR A 43 52.93 -19.19 33.81
N PHE A 44 51.66 -18.80 33.62
CA PHE A 44 50.48 -19.54 34.06
C PHE A 44 49.25 -19.07 33.28
N TYR A 45 48.26 -19.94 33.08
CA TYR A 45 46.91 -19.59 32.66
C TYR A 45 45.93 -20.63 33.20
N ASN A 46 44.68 -20.23 33.42
CA ASN A 46 43.62 -21.14 33.86
C ASN A 46 42.81 -21.70 32.68
N GLU A 47 41.86 -22.60 33.00
CA GLU A 47 41.02 -23.24 31.98
C GLU A 47 40.17 -22.24 31.21
N ALA A 48 39.56 -21.26 31.90
CA ALA A 48 38.77 -20.21 31.27
C ALA A 48 39.57 -19.38 30.25
N ALA A 49 40.86 -19.13 30.49
CA ALA A 49 41.73 -18.45 29.52
C ALA A 49 41.99 -19.30 28.27
N ALA A 50 42.24 -20.61 28.44
CA ALA A 50 42.41 -21.53 27.32
C ALA A 50 41.12 -21.65 26.48
N GLU A 51 39.96 -21.71 27.13
CA GLU A 51 38.66 -21.70 26.46
C GLU A 51 38.42 -20.41 25.68
N LEU A 52 38.73 -19.25 26.27
CA LEU A 52 38.60 -17.96 25.60
C LEU A 52 39.44 -17.90 24.32
N TRP A 53 40.70 -18.32 24.40
CA TRP A 53 41.62 -18.35 23.25
C TRP A 53 41.33 -19.47 22.24
N GLY A 54 40.59 -20.50 22.64
CA GLY A 54 40.32 -21.68 21.81
C GLY A 54 41.53 -22.59 21.60
N HIS A 55 42.62 -22.34 22.32
CA HIS A 55 43.79 -23.20 22.34
C HIS A 55 44.59 -23.00 23.64
N ARG A 56 45.55 -23.89 23.84
CA ARG A 56 46.45 -23.87 25.00
C ARG A 56 47.82 -23.35 24.59
N PRO A 57 48.29 -22.21 25.13
CA PRO A 57 49.63 -21.72 24.86
C PRO A 57 50.70 -22.55 25.58
N ARG A 58 51.92 -22.50 25.06
CA ARG A 58 53.13 -23.11 25.64
C ARG A 58 53.72 -22.20 26.71
N ILE A 59 53.63 -22.63 27.97
CA ILE A 59 54.21 -21.92 29.11
C ILE A 59 55.72 -21.74 28.92
N GLY A 60 56.21 -20.51 29.15
CA GLY A 60 57.61 -20.12 29.02
C GLY A 60 58.09 -19.87 27.57
N GLN A 61 57.24 -20.07 26.56
CA GLN A 61 57.54 -19.83 25.15
C GLN A 61 56.64 -18.75 24.56
N ASP A 62 55.32 -18.90 24.69
CA ASP A 62 54.38 -17.96 24.10
C ASP A 62 54.37 -16.65 24.89
N GLU A 63 54.36 -15.52 24.18
CA GLU A 63 54.57 -14.20 24.75
C GLU A 63 53.29 -13.34 24.72
N TRP A 64 53.20 -12.44 25.71
CA TRP A 64 52.24 -11.37 25.91
C TRP A 64 50.79 -11.80 26.16
N CYS A 65 50.24 -12.69 25.35
CA CYS A 65 48.87 -13.18 25.44
C CYS A 65 48.76 -14.55 24.77
N GLY A 66 47.95 -15.45 25.33
CA GLY A 66 47.70 -16.76 24.71
C GLY A 66 46.74 -16.72 23.51
N SER A 67 46.37 -15.54 23.01
CA SER A 67 45.51 -15.42 21.82
C SER A 67 46.31 -15.76 20.56
N TRP A 68 45.75 -16.57 19.68
CA TRP A 68 46.38 -16.90 18.40
C TRP A 68 46.67 -15.65 17.54
N ARG A 69 45.68 -14.76 17.43
CA ARG A 69 45.83 -13.42 16.85
C ARG A 69 45.05 -12.39 17.65
N LEU A 70 45.62 -11.20 17.78
CA LEU A 70 44.98 -10.06 18.43
C LEU A 70 44.55 -9.02 17.40
N ARG A 71 43.42 -8.37 17.68
CA ARG A 71 42.87 -7.28 16.88
C ARG A 71 42.36 -6.15 17.78
N TRP A 72 42.39 -4.94 17.24
CA TRP A 72 41.71 -3.79 17.82
C TRP A 72 40.18 -3.94 17.72
N PRO A 73 39.39 -3.17 18.50
CA PRO A 73 37.92 -3.23 18.46
C PRO A 73 37.31 -2.95 17.08
N ASP A 74 38.01 -2.22 16.21
CA ASP A 74 37.63 -1.97 14.81
C ASP A 74 37.93 -3.14 13.86
N GLY A 75 38.57 -4.21 14.36
CA GLY A 75 38.93 -5.41 13.63
C GLY A 75 40.31 -5.36 12.95
N THR A 76 41.05 -4.26 13.05
CA THR A 76 42.42 -4.17 12.49
C THR A 76 43.40 -5.05 13.30
N PRO A 77 44.44 -5.64 12.68
CA PRO A 77 45.42 -6.45 13.40
C PRO A 77 46.16 -5.64 14.47
N MET A 78 46.30 -6.21 15.66
CA MET A 78 47.07 -5.63 16.77
C MET A 78 48.37 -6.42 16.92
N LYS A 79 49.51 -5.73 17.00
CA LYS A 79 50.78 -6.40 17.30
C LYS A 79 50.82 -6.79 18.78
N HIS A 80 51.48 -7.90 19.09
CA HIS A 80 51.54 -8.40 20.47
C HIS A 80 52.24 -7.40 21.43
N GLU A 81 53.21 -6.63 20.95
CA GLU A 81 53.90 -5.55 21.71
C GLU A 81 53.01 -4.33 22.00
N GLU A 82 51.87 -4.23 21.32
CA GLU A 82 50.86 -3.18 21.50
C GLU A 82 49.70 -3.67 22.37
N CYS A 83 49.68 -4.95 22.74
CA CYS A 83 48.60 -5.49 23.54
C CYS A 83 48.60 -4.90 24.96
N PRO A 84 47.44 -4.92 25.66
CA PRO A 84 47.34 -4.35 27.00
C PRO A 84 48.38 -4.88 27.98
N MET A 85 48.76 -6.16 27.86
CA MET A 85 49.78 -6.77 28.71
C MET A 85 51.17 -6.16 28.48
N ALA A 86 51.55 -5.97 27.21
CA ALA A 86 52.83 -5.36 26.86
C ALA A 86 52.90 -3.90 27.32
N VAL A 87 51.80 -3.16 27.19
CA VAL A 87 51.67 -1.80 27.73
C VAL A 87 51.86 -1.77 29.24
N ALA A 88 51.20 -2.67 29.98
CA ALA A 88 51.30 -2.73 31.44
C ALA A 88 52.72 -3.02 31.94
N LEU A 89 53.43 -3.94 31.29
CA LEU A 89 54.82 -4.28 31.61
C LEU A 89 55.79 -3.14 31.27
N ARG A 90 55.64 -2.53 30.09
CA ARG A 90 56.54 -1.46 29.61
C ARG A 90 56.38 -0.16 30.38
N GLU A 91 55.16 0.22 30.70
CA GLU A 91 54.85 1.50 31.39
C GLU A 91 54.78 1.34 32.91
N GLU A 92 55.01 0.13 33.41
CA GLU A 92 54.93 -0.24 34.82
C GLU A 92 53.62 0.16 35.53
N ARG A 93 52.51 0.16 34.81
CA ARG A 93 51.20 0.57 35.33
C ARG A 93 50.11 -0.43 35.01
N GLU A 94 49.04 -0.37 35.79
CA GLU A 94 47.83 -1.12 35.47
C GLU A 94 47.16 -0.57 34.21
N VAL A 95 46.59 -1.47 33.40
CA VAL A 95 45.64 -1.11 32.35
C VAL A 95 44.30 -1.68 32.75
N ARG A 96 43.25 -0.85 32.75
CA ARG A 96 41.92 -1.24 33.19
C ARG A 96 40.95 -1.16 32.01
N GLY A 97 40.29 -2.28 31.69
CA GLY A 97 39.18 -2.32 30.74
C GLY A 97 39.54 -2.00 29.30
N SER A 98 40.73 -2.38 28.83
CA SER A 98 41.10 -2.18 27.43
C SER A 98 40.42 -3.25 26.56
N GLU A 99 39.58 -2.83 25.61
CA GLU A 99 38.93 -3.74 24.66
C GLU A 99 39.89 -4.23 23.58
N ALA A 100 39.82 -5.52 23.29
CA ALA A 100 40.49 -6.15 22.16
C ALA A 100 39.67 -7.34 21.66
N ILE A 101 40.05 -7.89 20.52
CA ILE A 101 39.42 -9.09 19.94
C ILE A 101 40.49 -10.18 19.81
N ALA A 102 40.22 -11.34 20.41
CA ALA A 102 40.98 -12.56 20.17
C ALA A 102 40.40 -13.28 18.95
N GLU A 103 41.21 -13.53 17.92
CA GLU A 103 40.86 -14.43 16.82
C GLU A 103 41.45 -15.80 17.14
N ARG A 104 40.57 -16.79 17.33
CA ARG A 104 40.91 -18.19 17.61
C ARG A 104 41.47 -18.88 16.36
N PRO A 105 42.14 -20.03 16.49
CA PRO A 105 42.67 -20.77 15.33
C PRO A 105 41.62 -21.22 14.31
N ASP A 106 40.38 -21.43 14.75
CA ASP A 106 39.23 -21.76 13.89
C ASP A 106 38.63 -20.54 13.16
N GLY A 107 39.20 -19.33 13.38
CA GLY A 107 38.77 -18.08 12.80
C GLY A 107 37.65 -17.36 13.58
N THR A 108 37.10 -17.96 14.63
CA THR A 108 36.10 -17.29 15.48
C THR A 108 36.72 -16.13 16.24
N ARG A 109 35.94 -15.07 16.44
CA ARG A 109 36.40 -13.83 17.08
C ARG A 109 35.68 -13.62 18.40
N VAL A 110 36.46 -13.42 19.46
CA VAL A 110 35.98 -13.22 20.82
C VAL A 110 36.38 -11.82 21.27
N PRO A 111 35.45 -10.85 21.31
CA PRO A 111 35.72 -9.55 21.92
C PRO A 111 35.88 -9.73 23.43
N PHE A 112 36.87 -9.07 24.03
CA PHE A 112 37.13 -9.14 25.47
C PHE A 112 37.64 -7.80 26.04
N LEU A 113 37.49 -7.62 27.36
CA LEU A 113 38.18 -6.58 28.14
C LEU A 113 39.39 -7.17 28.84
N ALA A 114 40.52 -6.48 28.77
CA ALA A 114 41.75 -6.82 29.48
C ALA A 114 41.96 -5.95 30.72
N PHE A 115 42.49 -6.58 31.79
CA PHE A 115 42.84 -5.94 33.06
C PHE A 115 44.25 -6.32 33.54
N PRO A 116 45.32 -6.07 32.76
CA PRO A 116 46.67 -6.43 33.17
C PRO A 116 47.15 -5.54 34.32
N THR A 117 47.67 -6.19 35.35
CA THR A 117 48.11 -5.64 36.63
C THR A 117 49.54 -6.12 36.89
N PRO A 118 50.53 -5.23 37.04
CA PRO A 118 51.91 -5.66 37.31
C PRO A 118 52.06 -6.41 38.65
N LEU A 119 52.86 -7.47 38.64
CA LEU A 119 53.23 -8.26 39.81
C LEU A 119 54.59 -7.81 40.32
N ARG A 120 54.70 -7.57 41.62
CA ARG A 120 55.94 -7.14 42.30
C ARG A 120 56.33 -8.12 43.39
N ASP A 121 57.63 -8.32 43.58
CA ASP A 121 58.16 -9.10 44.69
C ASP A 121 58.14 -8.30 46.01
N ARG A 122 58.63 -8.93 47.10
CA ARG A 122 58.67 -8.30 48.43
C ARG A 122 59.57 -7.06 48.51
N SER A 123 60.50 -6.89 47.57
CA SER A 123 61.37 -5.72 47.48
C SER A 123 60.74 -4.58 46.65
N GLY A 124 59.56 -4.80 46.07
CA GLY A 124 58.88 -3.86 45.19
C GLY A 124 59.34 -3.93 43.73
N LYS A 125 60.28 -4.83 43.41
CA LYS A 125 60.74 -5.04 42.03
C LYS A 125 59.67 -5.78 41.24
N MET A 126 59.38 -5.31 40.02
CA MET A 126 58.45 -5.99 39.13
C MET A 126 59.04 -7.33 38.66
N ILE A 127 58.21 -8.37 38.72
CA ILE A 127 58.58 -9.75 38.34
C ILE A 127 57.73 -10.29 37.17
N GLY A 128 56.70 -9.56 36.77
CA GLY A 128 55.78 -9.94 35.69
C GLY A 128 54.47 -9.19 35.81
N ALA A 129 53.40 -9.76 35.26
CA ALA A 129 52.05 -9.21 35.35
C ALA A 129 50.99 -10.32 35.36
N LEU A 130 49.84 -10.02 35.97
CA LEU A 130 48.63 -10.85 35.92
C LEU A 130 47.58 -10.12 35.09
N ASN A 131 46.89 -10.84 34.21
CA ASN A 131 45.79 -10.30 33.43
C ASN A 131 44.52 -11.11 33.68
N MET A 132 43.39 -10.42 33.69
CA MET A 132 42.06 -10.99 33.64
C MET A 132 41.42 -10.56 32.32
N LEU A 133 40.83 -11.51 31.62
CA LEU A 133 40.09 -11.29 30.38
C LEU A 133 38.59 -11.52 30.66
N VAL A 134 37.75 -10.57 30.27
CA VAL A 134 36.29 -10.68 30.37
C VAL A 134 35.71 -10.78 28.98
N ASP A 135 35.09 -11.92 28.65
CA ASP A 135 34.42 -12.14 27.37
C ASP A 135 33.18 -11.24 27.21
N LEU A 136 33.14 -10.47 26.13
CA LEU A 136 32.05 -9.55 25.78
C LEU A 136 31.06 -10.14 24.77
N SER A 137 31.25 -11.38 24.31
CA SER A 137 30.48 -11.98 23.21
C SER A 137 28.97 -11.97 23.45
N THR A 138 28.55 -12.33 24.67
CA THR A 138 27.11 -12.39 25.01
C THR A 138 26.50 -11.00 25.12
N GLN A 139 27.24 -10.04 25.66
CA GLN A 139 26.81 -8.65 25.80
C GLN A 139 26.68 -7.97 24.43
N LYS A 140 27.72 -8.04 23.59
CA LYS A 140 27.69 -7.45 22.24
C LYS A 140 26.58 -8.05 21.38
N LYS A 141 26.39 -9.38 21.40
CA LYS A 141 25.27 -10.03 20.69
C LYS A 141 23.90 -9.54 21.15
N ARG A 142 23.70 -9.29 22.46
CA ARG A 142 22.45 -8.75 22.99
C ARG A 142 22.22 -7.31 22.53
N GLU A 143 23.25 -6.48 22.59
CA GLU A 143 23.21 -5.09 22.13
C GLU A 143 22.91 -5.00 20.63
N GLU A 144 23.60 -5.79 19.80
CA GLU A 144 23.36 -5.88 18.35
C GLU A 144 21.93 -6.34 18.05
N SER A 145 21.44 -7.37 18.74
CA SER A 145 20.07 -7.87 18.55
C SER A 145 19.03 -6.82 18.94
N GLN A 146 19.25 -6.08 20.04
CA GLN A 146 18.38 -5.00 20.47
C GLN A 146 18.37 -3.84 19.48
N GLN A 147 19.54 -3.44 18.99
CA GLN A 147 19.67 -2.39 17.98
C GLN A 147 18.98 -2.78 16.68
N LEU A 148 19.16 -4.02 16.21
CA LEU A 148 18.50 -4.53 15.02
C LEU A 148 16.97 -4.52 15.17
N LEU A 149 16.44 -5.03 16.28
CA LEU A 149 14.99 -5.03 16.54
C LEU A 149 14.44 -3.60 16.61
N SER A 150 15.16 -2.68 17.25
CA SER A 150 14.78 -1.26 17.29
C SER A 150 14.77 -0.65 15.89
N ALA A 151 15.78 -0.93 15.08
CA ALA A 151 15.87 -0.42 13.70
C ALA A 151 14.71 -0.94 12.84
N ILE A 152 14.36 -2.23 12.95
CA ILE A 152 13.22 -2.83 12.25
C ILE A 152 11.92 -2.10 12.64
N VAL A 153 11.68 -1.91 13.94
CA VAL A 153 10.47 -1.20 14.42
C VAL A 153 10.43 0.25 13.96
N GLU A 154 11.55 0.97 13.99
CA GLU A 154 11.60 2.38 13.57
C GLU A 154 11.48 2.56 12.05
N SER A 155 11.95 1.61 11.26
CA SER A 155 11.81 1.62 9.80
C SER A 155 10.41 1.25 9.30
N SER A 156 9.55 0.68 10.14
CA SER A 156 8.20 0.23 9.76
C SER A 156 7.32 1.41 9.34
N ASP A 157 6.55 1.20 8.26
CA ASP A 157 5.48 2.12 7.86
C ASP A 157 4.23 1.99 8.71
N ASP A 158 3.95 0.78 9.21
CA ASP A 158 2.89 0.59 10.19
C ASP A 158 3.25 1.31 11.49
N ALA A 159 2.23 1.91 12.10
CA ALA A 159 2.34 2.53 13.41
C ALA A 159 2.42 1.45 14.50
N ILE A 160 3.54 1.40 15.21
CA ILE A 160 3.80 0.46 16.30
C ILE A 160 3.86 1.24 17.61
N VAL A 161 2.96 0.89 18.54
CA VAL A 161 2.75 1.60 19.79
C VAL A 161 2.63 0.59 20.92
N SER A 162 3.38 0.76 22.01
CA SER A 162 3.14 0.01 23.24
C SER A 162 2.48 0.87 24.31
N LYS A 163 1.69 0.24 25.18
CA LYS A 163 1.04 0.87 26.33
C LYS A 163 0.98 -0.09 27.51
N ASP A 164 0.85 0.45 28.73
CA ASP A 164 0.53 -0.37 29.90
C ASP A 164 -0.97 -0.73 29.96
N LEU A 165 -1.35 -1.52 30.97
CA LEU A 165 -2.75 -1.93 31.18
C LEU A 165 -3.68 -0.79 31.63
N GLY A 166 -3.15 0.39 31.93
CA GLY A 166 -3.90 1.62 32.15
C GLY A 166 -4.13 2.43 30.87
N GLY A 167 -3.62 1.95 29.73
CA GLY A 167 -3.73 2.62 28.45
C GLY A 167 -2.71 3.75 28.23
N ILE A 168 -1.71 3.87 29.10
CA ILE A 168 -0.67 4.90 28.99
C ILE A 168 0.42 4.45 28.01
N ILE A 169 0.70 5.28 27.02
CA ILE A 169 1.67 5.01 25.95
C ILE A 169 3.09 4.92 26.53
N ARG A 170 3.81 3.87 26.14
CA ARG A 170 5.19 3.57 26.57
C ARG A 170 6.22 3.64 25.43
N SER A 171 5.80 3.38 24.19
CA SER A 171 6.66 3.53 23.01
C SER A 171 5.86 4.02 21.80
N TRP A 172 6.55 4.66 20.87
CA TRP A 172 5.96 5.32 19.71
C TRP A 172 6.99 5.37 18.58
N ASN A 173 6.85 4.53 17.56
CA ASN A 173 7.81 4.47 16.44
C ASN A 173 7.59 5.57 15.40
N LYS A 174 8.50 5.71 14.43
CA LYS A 174 8.34 6.64 13.30
C LYS A 174 7.09 6.42 12.45
N GLY A 175 6.62 5.18 12.28
CA GLY A 175 5.34 4.91 11.59
C GLY A 175 4.15 5.57 12.30
N ALA A 176 4.13 5.55 13.64
CA ALA A 176 3.09 6.20 14.43
C ALA A 176 3.16 7.73 14.36
N GLU A 177 4.37 8.30 14.30
CA GLU A 177 4.54 9.74 14.06
C GLU A 177 3.96 10.16 12.71
N ARG A 178 4.25 9.40 11.64
CA ARG A 178 3.71 9.68 10.30
C ARG A 178 2.19 9.53 10.25
N LEU A 179 1.66 8.46 10.83
CA LEU A 179 0.23 8.15 10.75
C LEU A 179 -0.65 9.14 11.53
N PHE A 180 -0.23 9.49 12.76
CA PHE A 180 -1.05 10.30 13.67
C PHE A 180 -0.60 11.77 13.78
N GLY A 181 0.59 12.11 13.28
CA GLY A 181 1.12 13.48 13.30
C GLY A 181 1.67 13.94 14.65
N TYR A 182 1.76 13.06 15.64
CA TYR A 182 2.35 13.35 16.95
C TYR A 182 3.76 12.79 17.07
N THR A 183 4.67 13.53 17.68
CA THR A 183 6.02 13.03 17.98
C THR A 183 6.01 12.11 19.21
N ALA A 184 6.98 11.21 19.32
CA ALA A 184 7.14 10.33 20.48
C ALA A 184 7.23 11.11 21.81
N ARG A 185 7.87 12.29 21.80
CA ARG A 185 8.00 13.17 22.98
C ARG A 185 6.65 13.72 23.44
N GLU A 186 5.71 13.92 22.54
CA GLU A 186 4.37 14.44 22.86
C GLU A 186 3.43 13.34 23.37
N THR A 187 3.66 12.08 22.97
CA THR A 187 2.73 10.96 23.20
C THR A 187 3.13 10.04 24.32
N ILE A 188 4.43 9.79 24.54
CA ILE A 188 4.87 8.89 25.62
C ILE A 188 4.43 9.46 26.97
N GLY A 189 3.80 8.61 27.79
CA GLY A 189 3.18 8.99 29.06
C GLY A 189 1.77 9.56 28.97
N LYS A 190 1.20 9.70 27.76
CA LYS A 190 -0.20 10.13 27.55
C LYS A 190 -1.13 8.91 27.37
N PRO A 191 -2.45 9.07 27.64
CA PRO A 191 -3.41 8.01 27.39
C PRO A 191 -3.68 7.83 25.89
N ILE A 192 -3.77 6.58 25.43
CA ILE A 192 -4.05 6.25 24.01
C ILE A 192 -5.43 6.75 23.54
N THR A 193 -6.34 7.04 24.47
CA THR A 193 -7.69 7.59 24.21
C THR A 193 -7.67 8.94 23.51
N MET A 194 -6.55 9.68 23.56
CA MET A 194 -6.39 10.93 22.81
C MET A 194 -6.52 10.75 21.29
N LEU A 195 -6.25 9.54 20.77
CA LEU A 195 -6.40 9.21 19.35
C LEU A 195 -7.81 8.72 19.01
N ILE A 196 -8.68 8.53 20.00
CA ILE A 196 -10.00 7.89 19.82
C ILE A 196 -11.06 8.99 19.73
N PRO A 197 -11.93 8.98 18.70
CA PRO A 197 -13.09 9.87 18.65
C PRO A 197 -14.02 9.70 19.85
N GLU A 198 -14.73 10.78 20.23
CA GLU A 198 -15.64 10.79 21.39
C GLU A 198 -16.72 9.70 21.33
N ASP A 199 -17.27 9.46 20.13
CA ASP A 199 -18.30 8.44 19.87
C ASP A 199 -17.79 6.99 20.00
N ARG A 200 -16.48 6.80 20.21
CA ARG A 200 -15.79 5.50 20.16
C ARG A 200 -14.91 5.20 21.37
N GLN A 201 -14.97 6.02 22.43
CA GLN A 201 -14.15 5.83 23.64
C GLN A 201 -14.33 4.44 24.29
N ASN A 202 -15.51 3.83 24.14
CA ASN A 202 -15.83 2.51 24.68
C ASN A 202 -15.08 1.35 24.00
N GLU A 203 -14.43 1.56 22.85
CA GLU A 203 -13.64 0.52 22.19
C GLU A 203 -12.43 0.08 23.02
N GLU A 204 -11.76 1.03 23.69
CA GLU A 204 -10.51 0.79 24.40
C GLU A 204 -10.66 -0.09 25.64
N PRO A 205 -11.66 0.13 26.55
CA PRO A 205 -11.93 -0.78 27.66
C PRO A 205 -12.15 -2.23 27.22
N GLY A 206 -12.91 -2.44 26.13
CA GLY A 206 -13.18 -3.77 25.60
C GLY A 206 -11.92 -4.46 25.07
N ILE A 207 -11.04 -3.72 24.39
CA ILE A 207 -9.75 -4.23 23.92
C ILE A 207 -8.86 -4.61 25.12
N ILE A 208 -8.72 -3.73 26.12
CA ILE A 208 -7.88 -3.98 27.30
C ILE A 208 -8.33 -5.22 28.07
N GLU A 209 -9.64 -5.43 28.22
CA GLU A 209 -10.17 -6.60 28.93
C GLU A 209 -9.78 -7.92 28.25
N ARG A 210 -9.81 -7.96 26.91
CA ARG A 210 -9.33 -9.12 26.14
C ARG A 210 -7.81 -9.31 26.30
N ILE A 211 -7.04 -8.23 26.25
CA ILE A 211 -5.58 -8.29 26.47
C ILE A 211 -5.25 -8.82 27.88
N ARG A 212 -6.00 -8.43 28.92
CA ARG A 212 -5.80 -8.94 30.29
C ARG A 212 -5.99 -10.45 30.39
N LYS A 213 -6.85 -11.03 29.56
CA LYS A 213 -7.04 -12.49 29.43
C LYS A 213 -5.96 -13.16 28.59
N GLY A 214 -5.00 -12.41 28.05
CA GLY A 214 -3.95 -12.90 27.17
C GLY A 214 -4.41 -13.11 25.73
N GLU A 215 -5.60 -12.65 25.36
CA GLU A 215 -6.12 -12.75 24.01
C GLU A 215 -5.50 -11.70 23.08
N ARG A 216 -5.42 -12.03 21.79
CA ARG A 216 -5.09 -11.07 20.73
C ARG A 216 -6.37 -10.52 20.11
N VAL A 217 -6.34 -9.25 19.73
CA VAL A 217 -7.37 -8.63 18.88
C VAL A 217 -6.78 -8.49 17.48
N ASP A 218 -7.30 -9.28 16.55
CA ASP A 218 -6.87 -9.27 15.15
C ASP A 218 -7.78 -8.35 14.29
N HIS A 219 -7.16 -7.61 13.37
CA HIS A 219 -7.82 -6.89 12.26
C HIS A 219 -9.08 -6.10 12.64
N TYR A 220 -9.03 -5.35 13.74
CA TYR A 220 -10.15 -4.51 14.15
C TYR A 220 -10.12 -3.20 13.36
N GLU A 221 -11.09 -3.00 12.47
CA GLU A 221 -11.21 -1.75 11.71
C GLU A 221 -11.95 -0.68 12.52
N THR A 222 -11.35 0.49 12.66
CA THR A 222 -11.97 1.64 13.34
C THR A 222 -11.41 2.96 12.79
N VAL A 223 -11.79 4.07 13.42
CA VAL A 223 -11.37 5.42 13.08
C VAL A 223 -10.61 6.00 14.26
N ARG A 224 -9.53 6.72 13.96
CA ARG A 224 -8.74 7.47 14.94
C ARG A 224 -8.60 8.93 14.52
N LEU A 225 -8.20 9.78 15.45
CA LEU A 225 -7.90 11.19 15.24
C LEU A 225 -6.40 11.37 15.06
N ARG A 226 -6.03 12.18 14.07
CA ARG A 226 -4.69 12.73 13.95
C ARG A 226 -4.57 14.02 14.78
N LYS A 227 -3.35 14.54 14.91
CA LYS A 227 -3.05 15.77 15.65
C LYS A 227 -3.82 17.00 15.16
N ASP A 228 -4.07 17.07 13.86
CA ASP A 228 -4.84 18.15 13.23
C ASP A 228 -6.37 18.00 13.40
N GLY A 229 -6.83 16.94 14.07
CA GLY A 229 -8.25 16.62 14.26
C GLY A 229 -8.87 15.84 13.10
N SER A 230 -8.14 15.60 12.01
CA SER A 230 -8.63 14.78 10.89
C SER A 230 -8.83 13.32 11.32
N LYS A 231 -9.82 12.68 10.71
CA LYS A 231 -10.14 11.26 10.94
C LYS A 231 -9.31 10.39 10.01
N VAL A 232 -8.78 9.29 10.54
CA VAL A 232 -8.09 8.25 9.77
C VAL A 232 -8.77 6.90 9.98
N SER A 233 -9.08 6.21 8.89
CA SER A 233 -9.54 4.83 8.99
C SER A 233 -8.34 3.92 9.15
N ILE A 234 -8.32 3.13 10.23
CA ILE A 234 -7.22 2.19 10.51
C ILE A 234 -7.73 0.76 10.69
N SER A 235 -6.88 -0.20 10.35
CA SER A 235 -6.97 -1.56 10.86
C SER A 235 -5.94 -1.73 11.97
N LEU A 236 -6.39 -2.12 13.17
CA LEU A 236 -5.49 -2.32 14.31
C LEU A 236 -5.44 -3.78 14.74
N THR A 237 -4.24 -4.22 15.10
CA THR A 237 -3.97 -5.49 15.77
C THR A 237 -3.37 -5.20 17.13
N VAL A 238 -3.91 -5.81 18.19
CA VAL A 238 -3.45 -5.59 19.57
C VAL A 238 -3.05 -6.92 20.19
N SER A 239 -1.82 -7.00 20.70
CA SER A 239 -1.23 -8.21 21.27
C SER A 239 -0.76 -7.95 22.71
N PRO A 240 -0.91 -8.91 23.64
CA PRO A 240 -0.44 -8.76 25.01
C PRO A 240 1.10 -8.73 25.06
N ILE A 241 1.64 -7.83 25.88
CA ILE A 241 3.07 -7.83 26.26
C ILE A 241 3.18 -8.55 27.60
N LYS A 242 4.06 -9.54 27.68
CA LYS A 242 4.28 -10.36 28.89
C LYS A 242 5.68 -10.13 29.47
N ASP A 243 5.79 -10.21 30.79
CA ASP A 243 7.08 -10.22 31.48
C ASP A 243 7.74 -11.62 31.44
N SER A 244 8.92 -11.77 32.06
CA SER A 244 9.65 -13.05 32.13
C SER A 244 8.91 -14.16 32.89
N THR A 245 7.87 -13.82 33.67
CA THR A 245 7.03 -14.79 34.39
C THR A 245 5.79 -15.20 33.58
N GLY A 246 5.60 -14.60 32.41
CA GLY A 246 4.44 -14.83 31.54
C GLY A 246 3.21 -13.99 31.90
N ARG A 247 3.30 -13.09 32.89
CA ARG A 247 2.21 -12.20 33.29
C ARG A 247 2.07 -11.07 32.25
N VAL A 248 0.83 -10.77 31.87
CA VAL A 248 0.54 -9.63 30.99
C VAL A 248 0.80 -8.32 31.73
N ILE A 249 1.69 -7.48 31.18
CA ILE A 249 2.09 -6.18 31.73
C ILE A 249 1.64 -5.00 30.88
N GLY A 250 1.15 -5.26 29.66
CA GLY A 250 0.71 -4.21 28.75
C GLY A 250 0.24 -4.76 27.40
N ALA A 251 0.19 -3.89 26.41
CA ALA A 251 -0.23 -4.21 25.06
C ALA A 251 0.69 -3.57 24.02
N SER A 252 0.97 -4.30 22.95
CA SER A 252 1.53 -3.78 21.70
C SER A 252 0.40 -3.63 20.69
N LYS A 253 0.37 -2.49 20.01
CA LYS A 253 -0.61 -2.16 18.97
C LYS A 253 0.13 -1.89 17.68
N ILE A 254 -0.32 -2.54 16.62
CA ILE A 254 0.05 -2.23 15.23
C ILE A 254 -1.18 -1.60 14.58
N ALA A 255 -1.04 -0.42 13.98
CA ALA A 255 -2.10 0.27 13.27
C ALA A 255 -1.65 0.59 11.83
N ARG A 256 -2.48 0.16 10.87
CA ARG A 256 -2.28 0.40 9.45
C ARG A 256 -3.36 1.33 8.91
N ASP A 257 -2.97 2.34 8.14
CA ASP A 257 -3.92 3.18 7.41
C ASP A 257 -4.65 2.36 6.34
N ILE A 258 -5.97 2.44 6.32
CA ILE A 258 -6.82 1.77 5.32
C ILE A 258 -7.74 2.77 4.61
N SER A 259 -7.45 4.07 4.71
CA SER A 259 -8.28 5.13 4.15
C SER A 259 -8.38 5.01 2.62
N GLU A 260 -7.25 4.89 1.93
CA GLU A 260 -7.19 4.71 0.47
C GLU A 260 -7.96 3.44 0.01
N ARG A 261 -7.80 2.34 0.74
CA ARG A 261 -8.53 1.10 0.45
C ARG A 261 -10.04 1.30 0.57
N LYS A 262 -10.51 2.00 1.61
CA LYS A 262 -11.94 2.29 1.82
C LYS A 262 -12.50 3.25 0.78
N GLU A 263 -11.73 4.27 0.41
CA GLU A 263 -12.12 5.21 -0.65
C GLU A 263 -12.23 4.51 -2.01
N SER A 264 -11.28 3.64 -2.33
CA SER A 264 -11.31 2.83 -3.56
C SER A 264 -12.52 1.88 -3.59
N GLN A 265 -12.80 1.20 -2.48
CA GLN A 265 -14.00 0.36 -2.35
C GLN A 265 -15.30 1.17 -2.51
N HIS A 266 -15.37 2.35 -1.90
CA HIS A 266 -16.54 3.22 -2.04
C HIS A 266 -16.72 3.70 -3.49
N ARG A 267 -15.63 4.08 -4.15
CA ARG A 267 -15.63 4.48 -5.57
C ARG A 267 -16.15 3.37 -6.48
N ILE A 268 -15.69 2.14 -6.28
CA ILE A 268 -16.17 0.96 -7.02
C ILE A 268 -17.68 0.76 -6.82
N LEU A 269 -18.18 0.85 -5.58
CA LEU A 269 -19.60 0.70 -5.29
C LEU A 269 -20.45 1.80 -5.94
N MET A 270 -19.95 3.04 -6.01
CA MET A 270 -20.63 4.14 -6.68
C MET A 270 -20.72 3.90 -8.20
N LEU A 271 -19.60 3.50 -8.83
CA LEU A 271 -19.58 3.14 -10.25
C LEU A 271 -20.52 1.97 -10.56
N MET A 272 -20.54 0.93 -9.71
CA MET A 272 -21.47 -0.19 -9.87
C MET A 272 -22.93 0.26 -9.78
N ARG A 273 -23.28 1.21 -8.90
CA ARG A 273 -24.65 1.75 -8.82
C ARG A 273 -25.03 2.48 -10.10
N GLU A 274 -24.11 3.25 -10.67
CA GLU A 274 -24.34 3.97 -11.92
C GLU A 274 -24.55 3.01 -13.10
N VAL A 275 -23.69 2.00 -13.25
CA VAL A 275 -23.84 0.95 -14.27
C VAL A 275 -25.19 0.25 -14.14
N ASN A 276 -25.57 -0.14 -12.91
CA ASN A 276 -26.87 -0.76 -12.66
C ASN A 276 -28.05 0.13 -13.05
N HIS A 277 -27.96 1.44 -12.81
CA HIS A 277 -28.99 2.39 -13.23
C HIS A 277 -29.08 2.46 -14.75
N ARG A 278 -27.94 2.54 -15.46
CA ARG A 278 -27.90 2.57 -16.94
C ARG A 278 -28.50 1.30 -17.56
N VAL A 279 -28.14 0.13 -17.02
CA VAL A 279 -28.70 -1.16 -17.48
C VAL A 279 -30.22 -1.22 -17.28
N LYS A 280 -30.73 -0.76 -16.12
CA LYS A 280 -32.18 -0.68 -15.88
C LYS A 280 -32.89 0.21 -16.89
N ASN A 281 -32.30 1.36 -17.23
CA ASN A 281 -32.85 2.25 -18.25
C ASN A 281 -32.91 1.58 -19.64
N GLN A 282 -31.87 0.84 -20.02
CA GLN A 282 -31.87 0.08 -21.28
C GLN A 282 -32.96 -0.99 -21.31
N TYR A 283 -33.18 -1.72 -20.22
CA TYR A 283 -34.28 -2.69 -20.15
C TYR A 283 -35.65 -2.04 -20.26
N ALA A 284 -35.85 -0.85 -19.68
CA ALA A 284 -37.11 -0.13 -19.82
C ALA A 284 -37.39 0.24 -21.29
N VAL A 285 -36.38 0.64 -22.05
CA VAL A 285 -36.48 0.92 -23.49
C VAL A 285 -36.82 -0.36 -24.28
N ILE A 286 -36.14 -1.47 -23.99
CA ILE A 286 -36.39 -2.77 -24.66
C ILE A 286 -37.81 -3.27 -24.37
N LEU A 287 -38.28 -3.18 -23.11
CA LEU A 287 -39.64 -3.58 -22.75
C LEU A 287 -40.69 -2.71 -23.45
N SER A 288 -40.47 -1.40 -23.54
CA SER A 288 -41.34 -0.48 -24.29
C SER A 288 -41.39 -0.85 -25.77
N MET A 289 -40.22 -1.14 -26.36
CA MET A 289 -40.09 -1.60 -27.74
C MET A 289 -40.85 -2.89 -28.00
N ILE A 290 -40.66 -3.92 -27.16
CA ILE A 290 -41.38 -5.19 -27.27
C ILE A 290 -42.89 -4.97 -27.22
N ARG A 291 -43.37 -4.19 -26.24
CA ARG A 291 -44.79 -3.92 -26.06
C ARG A 291 -45.41 -3.22 -27.26
N GLU A 292 -44.76 -2.20 -27.79
CA GLU A 292 -45.28 -1.45 -28.95
C GLU A 292 -45.17 -2.21 -30.27
N THR A 293 -44.14 -3.06 -30.42
CA THR A 293 -44.01 -3.94 -31.59
C THR A 293 -45.08 -5.04 -31.59
N SER A 294 -45.33 -5.64 -30.42
CA SER A 294 -46.31 -6.71 -30.25
C SER A 294 -47.73 -6.25 -30.60
N LYS A 295 -48.13 -5.04 -30.21
CA LYS A 295 -49.46 -4.47 -30.53
C LYS A 295 -49.76 -4.37 -32.03
N ARG A 296 -48.74 -4.39 -32.88
CA ARG A 296 -48.85 -4.01 -34.30
C ARG A 296 -48.38 -5.09 -35.27
N SER A 297 -47.65 -6.09 -34.78
CA SER A 297 -47.16 -7.17 -35.62
C SER A 297 -48.33 -8.06 -36.02
N ARG A 298 -48.40 -8.42 -37.30
CA ARG A 298 -49.51 -9.22 -37.84
C ARG A 298 -49.36 -10.69 -37.47
N ASP A 299 -48.12 -11.15 -37.36
CA ASP A 299 -47.75 -12.51 -37.00
C ASP A 299 -46.47 -12.54 -36.13
N SER A 300 -46.17 -13.74 -35.61
CA SER A 300 -45.03 -13.96 -34.73
C SER A 300 -43.68 -13.79 -35.43
N LEU A 301 -43.58 -14.05 -36.73
CA LEU A 301 -42.34 -13.98 -37.49
C LEU A 301 -41.96 -12.53 -37.78
N GLU A 302 -42.95 -11.71 -38.14
CA GLU A 302 -42.81 -10.26 -38.30
C GLU A 302 -42.41 -9.62 -36.97
N PHE A 303 -43.07 -9.99 -35.87
CA PHE A 303 -42.74 -9.52 -34.53
C PHE A 303 -41.28 -9.80 -34.17
N GLU A 304 -40.84 -11.06 -34.30
CA GLU A 304 -39.47 -11.47 -34.00
C GLU A 304 -38.47 -10.70 -34.86
N LYS A 305 -38.73 -10.57 -36.17
CA LYS A 305 -37.86 -9.84 -37.10
C LYS A 305 -37.73 -8.36 -36.72
N GLN A 306 -38.84 -7.70 -36.38
CA GLN A 306 -38.82 -6.29 -36.00
C GLN A 306 -38.10 -6.06 -34.67
N VAL A 307 -38.36 -6.88 -33.65
CA VAL A 307 -37.67 -6.80 -32.35
C VAL A 307 -36.18 -7.06 -32.52
N ARG A 308 -35.79 -8.12 -33.24
CA ARG A 308 -34.38 -8.44 -33.50
C ARG A 308 -33.65 -7.29 -34.18
N ASN A 309 -34.23 -6.69 -35.22
CA ASN A 309 -33.59 -5.60 -35.95
C ASN A 309 -33.33 -4.38 -35.04
N ARG A 310 -34.29 -4.04 -34.18
CA ARG A 310 -34.16 -2.93 -33.24
C ARG A 310 -33.17 -3.21 -32.12
N ILE A 311 -33.11 -4.45 -31.60
CA ILE A 311 -32.07 -4.85 -30.64
C ILE A 311 -30.68 -4.75 -31.29
N MET A 312 -30.53 -5.18 -32.54
CA MET A 312 -29.26 -5.03 -33.27
C MET A 312 -28.89 -3.56 -33.50
N ALA A 313 -29.87 -2.67 -33.65
CA ALA A 313 -29.63 -1.23 -33.71
C ALA A 313 -29.12 -0.66 -32.38
N LEU A 314 -29.72 -1.07 -31.26
CA LEU A 314 -29.23 -0.74 -29.93
C LEU A 314 -27.79 -1.23 -29.73
N ALA A 315 -27.49 -2.46 -30.16
CA ALA A 315 -26.17 -3.05 -30.05
C ALA A 315 -25.12 -2.24 -30.83
N ARG A 316 -25.41 -1.79 -32.07
CA ARG A 316 -24.47 -0.93 -32.82
C ARG A 316 -24.18 0.39 -32.13
N SER A 317 -25.19 1.03 -31.53
CA SER A 317 -24.97 2.22 -30.71
C SER A 317 -24.09 1.93 -29.49
N HIS A 318 -24.22 0.73 -28.90
CA HIS A 318 -23.40 0.30 -27.78
C HIS A 318 -21.96 -0.01 -28.21
N ASP A 319 -21.74 -0.65 -29.36
CA ASP A 319 -20.42 -0.95 -29.90
C ASP A 319 -19.61 0.34 -30.13
N LEU A 320 -20.24 1.40 -30.64
CA LEU A 320 -19.61 2.72 -30.78
C LEU A 320 -19.12 3.27 -29.43
N LEU A 321 -19.93 3.10 -28.37
CA LEU A 321 -19.55 3.55 -27.03
C LEU A 321 -18.42 2.70 -26.45
N VAL A 322 -18.44 1.38 -26.63
CA VAL A 322 -17.39 0.49 -26.13
C VAL A 322 -16.05 0.76 -26.83
N LEU A 323 -16.06 0.92 -28.16
CA LEU A 323 -14.85 1.23 -28.95
C LEU A 323 -14.23 2.58 -28.58
N ALA A 324 -15.05 3.54 -28.14
CA ALA A 324 -14.62 4.87 -27.73
C ALA A 324 -14.42 5.01 -26.21
N GLU A 325 -14.27 3.90 -25.46
CA GLU A 325 -14.13 3.92 -23.98
C GLU A 325 -15.21 4.75 -23.27
N TRP A 326 -16.43 4.72 -23.76
CA TRP A 326 -17.59 5.47 -23.28
C TRP A 326 -17.49 7.00 -23.38
N ARG A 327 -16.49 7.54 -24.09
CA ARG A 327 -16.35 8.99 -24.33
C ARG A 327 -17.50 9.55 -25.16
N GLY A 328 -18.11 8.74 -26.02
CA GLY A 328 -19.23 9.13 -26.87
C GLY A 328 -19.06 8.64 -28.31
N ALA A 329 -19.86 9.20 -29.21
CA ALA A 329 -19.70 9.02 -30.65
C ALA A 329 -20.15 10.30 -31.37
N THR A 330 -19.56 10.62 -32.52
CA THR A 330 -20.03 11.77 -33.28
C THR A 330 -21.41 11.52 -33.89
N VAL A 331 -22.17 12.60 -34.17
CA VAL A 331 -23.45 12.50 -34.90
C VAL A 331 -23.27 11.74 -36.22
N PHE A 332 -22.16 12.02 -36.93
CA PHE A 332 -21.83 11.38 -38.19
C PHE A 332 -21.59 9.87 -38.05
N GLU A 333 -20.73 9.44 -37.12
CA GLU A 333 -20.44 8.01 -36.88
C GLU A 333 -21.69 7.24 -36.48
N LEU A 334 -22.50 7.83 -35.59
CA LEU A 334 -23.75 7.22 -35.14
C LEU A 334 -24.75 7.05 -36.29
N LEU A 335 -24.96 8.11 -37.08
CA LEU A 335 -25.88 8.09 -38.20
C LEU A 335 -25.40 7.08 -39.26
N LEU A 336 -24.11 7.08 -39.60
CA LEU A 336 -23.50 6.13 -40.53
C LEU A 336 -23.68 4.68 -40.07
N ALA A 337 -23.41 4.40 -38.78
CA ALA A 337 -23.58 3.07 -38.21
C ALA A 337 -25.04 2.56 -38.26
N GLN A 338 -26.03 3.47 -38.26
CA GLN A 338 -27.45 3.09 -38.32
C GLN A 338 -27.98 2.94 -39.74
N VAL A 339 -27.46 3.69 -40.72
CA VAL A 339 -27.90 3.60 -42.12
C VAL A 339 -27.17 2.53 -42.93
N LYS A 340 -25.92 2.21 -42.59
CA LYS A 340 -25.09 1.20 -43.29
C LYS A 340 -25.77 -0.14 -43.59
N PRO A 341 -26.56 -0.75 -42.68
CA PRO A 341 -27.24 -2.02 -42.96
C PRO A 341 -28.29 -1.98 -44.09
N PHE A 342 -28.75 -0.78 -44.49
CA PHE A 342 -29.77 -0.61 -45.52
C PHE A 342 -29.19 -0.44 -46.94
N GLY A 343 -27.87 -0.22 -47.07
CA GLY A 343 -27.24 0.14 -48.34
C GLY A 343 -27.63 1.54 -48.83
N ASN A 344 -27.20 1.90 -50.04
CA ASN A 344 -27.51 3.20 -50.68
C ASN A 344 -26.99 4.43 -49.92
N GLU A 345 -25.79 4.32 -49.34
CA GLU A 345 -25.11 5.41 -48.63
C GLU A 345 -24.94 6.65 -49.53
N ASP A 346 -24.75 6.43 -50.84
CA ASP A 346 -24.64 7.49 -51.86
C ASP A 346 -25.91 8.36 -51.98
N CYS A 347 -27.07 7.86 -51.57
CA CYS A 347 -28.33 8.61 -51.57
C CYS A 347 -28.52 9.47 -50.31
N ILE A 348 -27.59 9.40 -49.35
CA ILE A 348 -27.69 10.07 -48.05
C ILE A 348 -26.61 11.14 -47.95
N THR A 349 -27.03 12.40 -47.91
CA THR A 349 -26.13 13.53 -47.66
C THR A 349 -26.19 13.92 -46.18
N MET A 350 -25.02 14.04 -45.54
CA MET A 350 -24.88 14.37 -44.12
C MET A 350 -24.05 15.66 -43.98
N SER A 351 -24.56 16.66 -43.26
CA SER A 351 -23.85 17.93 -43.09
C SER A 351 -24.09 18.55 -41.72
N GLY A 352 -23.02 18.96 -41.04
CA GLY A 352 -23.09 19.67 -39.77
C GLY A 352 -21.75 19.71 -39.05
N PRO A 353 -21.65 20.45 -37.93
CA PRO A 353 -20.41 20.52 -37.15
C PRO A 353 -20.11 19.19 -36.46
N SER A 354 -18.82 18.90 -36.22
CA SER A 354 -18.43 17.75 -35.42
C SER A 354 -18.85 17.96 -33.96
N ILE A 355 -19.72 17.09 -33.46
CA ILE A 355 -20.23 17.09 -32.09
C ILE A 355 -20.09 15.68 -31.55
N VAL A 356 -19.34 15.51 -30.45
CA VAL A 356 -19.25 14.25 -29.73
C VAL A 356 -20.45 14.12 -28.81
N LEU A 357 -21.30 13.13 -29.08
CA LEU A 357 -22.51 12.88 -28.31
C LEU A 357 -22.18 12.09 -27.05
N GLN A 358 -22.71 12.53 -25.91
CA GLN A 358 -22.65 11.77 -24.67
C GLN A 358 -23.39 10.41 -24.79
N PRO A 359 -23.07 9.39 -23.97
CA PRO A 359 -23.64 8.04 -24.11
C PRO A 359 -25.16 7.96 -24.16
N ASN A 360 -25.84 8.80 -23.37
CA ASN A 360 -27.30 8.84 -23.36
C ASN A 360 -27.85 9.32 -24.73
N ALA A 361 -27.24 10.34 -25.32
CA ALA A 361 -27.63 10.86 -26.62
C ALA A 361 -27.35 9.87 -27.75
N VAL A 362 -26.20 9.18 -27.71
CA VAL A 362 -25.86 8.10 -28.66
C VAL A 362 -26.93 7.01 -28.66
N GLN A 363 -27.43 6.65 -27.47
CA GLN A 363 -28.44 5.62 -27.33
C GLN A 363 -29.77 6.00 -27.98
N TYR A 364 -30.30 7.20 -27.69
CA TYR A 364 -31.63 7.60 -28.15
C TYR A 364 -31.64 8.07 -29.61
N LEU A 365 -30.63 8.84 -30.02
CA LEU A 365 -30.48 9.21 -31.44
C LEU A 365 -30.23 7.99 -32.31
N GLY A 366 -29.50 6.99 -31.82
CA GLY A 366 -29.28 5.75 -32.55
C GLY A 366 -30.58 5.01 -32.88
N ILE A 367 -31.51 4.92 -31.94
CA ILE A 367 -32.84 4.33 -32.18
C ILE A 367 -33.64 5.20 -33.15
N ALA A 368 -33.64 6.53 -32.97
CA ALA A 368 -34.35 7.44 -33.87
C ALA A 368 -33.87 7.30 -35.34
N PHE A 369 -32.55 7.31 -35.56
CA PHE A 369 -31.95 7.11 -36.88
C PHE A 369 -32.27 5.74 -37.46
N HIS A 370 -32.26 4.69 -36.64
CA HIS A 370 -32.64 3.36 -37.09
C HIS A 370 -34.12 3.31 -37.54
N GLU A 371 -35.03 3.92 -36.79
CA GLU A 371 -36.45 3.98 -37.15
C GLU A 371 -36.67 4.78 -38.44
N LEU A 372 -35.99 5.92 -38.61
CA LEU A 372 -36.04 6.72 -39.82
C LEU A 372 -35.51 5.94 -41.04
N ALA A 373 -34.33 5.34 -40.94
CA ALA A 373 -33.74 4.54 -42.02
C ALA A 373 -34.65 3.36 -42.39
N THR A 374 -35.23 2.67 -41.39
CA THR A 374 -36.17 1.58 -41.62
C THR A 374 -37.44 2.05 -42.34
N ASN A 375 -37.99 3.20 -41.93
CA ASN A 375 -39.19 3.76 -42.56
C ASN A 375 -38.91 4.20 -44.00
N SER A 376 -37.76 4.83 -44.23
CA SER A 376 -37.35 5.24 -45.57
C SER A 376 -37.19 4.03 -46.49
N ALA A 377 -36.53 2.97 -46.04
CA ALA A 377 -36.32 1.75 -46.83
C ALA A 377 -37.62 0.99 -47.14
N LYS A 378 -38.63 1.08 -46.27
CA LYS A 378 -39.91 0.39 -46.45
C LYS A 378 -40.94 1.20 -47.23
N TYR A 379 -41.00 2.50 -46.99
CA TYR A 379 -42.13 3.35 -47.41
C TYR A 379 -41.70 4.69 -48.01
N GLY A 380 -40.44 5.09 -47.86
CA GLY A 380 -39.95 6.43 -48.18
C GLY A 380 -38.87 6.46 -49.26
N ALA A 381 -37.97 7.43 -49.16
CA ALA A 381 -36.99 7.74 -50.22
C ALA A 381 -36.10 6.54 -50.60
N LEU A 382 -35.61 5.76 -49.64
CA LEU A 382 -34.73 4.61 -49.94
C LEU A 382 -35.42 3.45 -50.65
N SER A 383 -36.76 3.45 -50.73
CA SER A 383 -37.53 2.44 -51.47
C SER A 383 -37.69 2.77 -52.96
N ALA A 384 -37.44 4.02 -53.37
CA ALA A 384 -37.64 4.51 -54.74
C ALA A 384 -36.32 4.76 -55.49
N PHE A 385 -36.32 4.52 -56.80
CA PHE A 385 -35.18 4.84 -57.65
C PHE A 385 -35.00 6.36 -57.75
N GLY A 386 -33.85 6.88 -57.31
CA GLY A 386 -33.55 8.31 -57.29
C GLY A 386 -34.02 9.06 -56.03
N GLY A 387 -34.55 8.35 -55.02
CA GLY A 387 -34.85 8.94 -53.73
C GLY A 387 -33.58 9.31 -52.97
N THR A 388 -33.62 10.44 -52.26
CA THR A 388 -32.48 10.98 -51.51
C THR A 388 -32.88 11.34 -50.08
N ILE A 389 -31.96 11.18 -49.15
CA ILE A 389 -32.09 11.65 -47.77
C ILE A 389 -31.07 12.75 -47.54
N LYS A 390 -31.52 13.86 -46.96
CA LYS A 390 -30.67 14.94 -46.50
C LYS A 390 -30.76 15.03 -44.98
N VAL A 391 -29.63 14.86 -44.30
CA VAL A 391 -29.52 15.01 -42.85
C VAL A 391 -28.61 16.18 -42.53
N GLU A 392 -29.16 17.21 -41.90
CA GLU A 392 -28.44 18.43 -41.55
C GLU A 392 -28.57 18.70 -40.07
N TRP A 393 -27.48 19.10 -39.42
CA TRP A 393 -27.52 19.61 -38.06
C TRP A 393 -26.70 20.86 -37.86
N THR A 394 -27.20 21.74 -36.99
CA THR A 394 -26.60 23.04 -36.69
C THR A 394 -26.65 23.33 -35.20
N LEU A 395 -25.83 24.30 -34.78
CA LEU A 395 -25.85 24.84 -33.43
C LEU A 395 -26.45 26.25 -33.47
N GLU A 396 -27.62 26.40 -32.87
CA GLU A 396 -28.27 27.69 -32.73
C GLU A 396 -28.04 28.23 -31.31
N ARG A 397 -28.05 29.56 -31.17
CA ARG A 397 -28.04 30.23 -29.87
C ARG A 397 -29.32 31.01 -29.72
N ASP A 398 -29.98 30.86 -28.57
CA ASP A 398 -31.10 31.73 -28.24
C ASP A 398 -30.61 33.12 -27.78
N SER A 399 -31.56 34.02 -27.54
CA SER A 399 -31.30 35.38 -27.04
C SER A 399 -30.60 35.43 -25.68
N GLU A 400 -30.63 34.33 -24.91
CA GLU A 400 -29.94 34.17 -23.63
C GLU A 400 -28.55 33.54 -23.78
N GLY A 401 -28.11 33.24 -25.01
CA GLY A 401 -26.82 32.65 -25.32
C GLY A 401 -26.74 31.13 -25.12
N LYS A 402 -27.84 30.46 -24.76
CA LYS A 402 -27.88 29.00 -24.59
C LYS A 402 -27.81 28.32 -25.97
N LYS A 403 -26.92 27.34 -26.08
CA LYS A 403 -26.73 26.57 -27.31
C LYS A 403 -27.79 25.46 -27.43
N SER A 404 -28.46 25.42 -28.57
CA SER A 404 -29.39 24.37 -28.97
C SER A 404 -28.87 23.62 -30.18
N PHE A 405 -28.86 22.30 -30.10
CA PHE A 405 -28.67 21.42 -31.23
C PHE A 405 -29.97 21.33 -32.03
N CYS A 406 -29.89 21.59 -33.32
CA CYS A 406 -31.00 21.48 -34.26
C CYS A 406 -30.64 20.48 -35.34
N LEU A 407 -31.45 19.45 -35.52
CA LEU A 407 -31.23 18.37 -36.48
C LEU A 407 -32.47 18.23 -37.36
N SER A 408 -32.26 18.08 -38.65
CA SER A 408 -33.28 17.83 -39.66
C SER A 408 -32.92 16.60 -40.47
N TRP A 409 -33.85 15.68 -40.60
CA TRP A 409 -33.84 14.58 -41.56
C TRP A 409 -34.93 14.85 -42.58
N ALA A 410 -34.59 14.98 -43.86
CA ALA A 410 -35.53 15.22 -44.94
C ALA A 410 -35.40 14.16 -46.02
N GLU A 411 -36.51 13.52 -46.37
CA GLU A 411 -36.62 12.55 -47.45
C GLU A 411 -37.26 13.19 -48.68
N LEU A 412 -36.65 13.01 -49.84
CA LEU A 412 -37.10 13.58 -51.12
C LEU A 412 -37.08 12.51 -52.21
N GLY A 413 -37.98 12.63 -53.20
CA GLY A 413 -38.03 11.73 -54.35
C GLY A 413 -38.48 10.30 -54.01
N GLY A 414 -39.13 10.11 -52.87
CA GLY A 414 -39.79 8.86 -52.49
C GLY A 414 -41.19 8.69 -53.10
N PRO A 415 -41.86 7.56 -52.84
CA PRO A 415 -43.26 7.38 -53.20
C PRO A 415 -44.15 8.44 -52.54
N ALA A 416 -45.29 8.76 -53.16
CA ALA A 416 -46.24 9.72 -52.59
C ALA A 416 -46.66 9.28 -51.18
N VAL A 417 -46.47 10.17 -50.20
CA VAL A 417 -46.72 9.87 -48.79
C VAL A 417 -48.23 9.81 -48.55
N ALA A 418 -48.74 8.62 -48.24
CA ALA A 418 -50.13 8.46 -47.79
C ALA A 418 -50.31 9.02 -46.37
N GLU A 419 -51.49 9.56 -46.07
CA GLU A 419 -51.81 10.12 -44.76
C GLU A 419 -51.69 9.02 -43.67
N VAL A 420 -50.70 9.16 -42.78
CA VAL A 420 -50.40 8.15 -41.76
C VAL A 420 -51.40 8.28 -40.60
N THR A 421 -52.44 7.46 -40.61
CA THR A 421 -53.47 7.44 -39.55
C THR A 421 -53.06 6.62 -38.31
N GLU A 422 -52.02 5.79 -38.38
CA GLU A 422 -51.58 4.93 -37.28
C GLU A 422 -50.24 5.31 -36.62
N HIS A 423 -50.21 5.29 -35.27
CA HIS A 423 -49.12 5.82 -34.45
C HIS A 423 -47.98 4.83 -34.13
N GLY A 424 -47.16 4.40 -35.11
CA GLY A 424 -46.11 3.37 -34.92
C GLY A 424 -45.08 3.62 -33.80
N PHE A 425 -44.36 2.57 -33.36
CA PHE A 425 -43.24 2.71 -32.40
C PHE A 425 -42.21 3.73 -32.88
N GLY A 426 -41.88 3.76 -34.18
CA GLY A 426 -41.01 4.77 -34.77
C GLY A 426 -41.51 6.20 -34.53
N LYS A 427 -42.81 6.46 -34.70
CA LYS A 427 -43.40 7.78 -34.40
C LYS A 427 -43.28 8.13 -32.91
N ILE A 428 -43.53 7.17 -32.01
CA ILE A 428 -43.34 7.35 -30.56
C ILE A 428 -41.88 7.66 -30.21
N VAL A 429 -40.92 7.00 -30.87
CA VAL A 429 -39.50 7.26 -30.68
C VAL A 429 -39.13 8.68 -31.13
N LEU A 430 -39.61 9.09 -32.28
CA LEU A 430 -39.26 10.36 -32.93
C LEU A 430 -39.92 11.59 -32.29
N GLU A 431 -41.16 11.47 -31.84
CA GLU A 431 -41.93 12.60 -31.27
C GLU A 431 -41.86 12.66 -29.75
N LYS A 432 -41.63 11.52 -29.07
CA LYS A 432 -41.72 11.45 -27.60
C LYS A 432 -40.47 10.94 -26.92
N VAL A 433 -40.02 9.71 -27.20
CA VAL A 433 -38.95 9.07 -26.42
C VAL A 433 -37.62 9.82 -26.58
N THR A 434 -37.19 10.07 -27.82
CA THR A 434 -35.92 10.74 -28.12
C THR A 434 -35.94 12.19 -27.65
N PRO A 435 -36.96 13.01 -27.98
CA PRO A 435 -37.01 14.39 -27.51
C PRO A 435 -37.03 14.49 -25.98
N THR A 436 -37.86 13.69 -25.30
CA THR A 436 -37.95 13.71 -23.83
C THR A 436 -36.62 13.36 -23.18
N ALA A 437 -35.92 12.33 -23.69
CA ALA A 437 -34.64 11.90 -23.14
C ALA A 437 -33.51 12.93 -23.32
N LEU A 438 -33.62 13.79 -24.33
CA LEU A 438 -32.66 14.85 -24.64
C LEU A 438 -33.09 16.23 -24.14
N GLY A 439 -34.18 16.31 -23.37
CA GLY A 439 -34.73 17.58 -22.88
C GLY A 439 -35.19 18.52 -24.00
N GLY A 440 -35.56 17.96 -25.15
CA GLY A 440 -35.88 18.69 -26.38
C GLY A 440 -37.29 18.44 -26.91
N VAL A 441 -37.52 18.91 -28.13
CA VAL A 441 -38.78 18.77 -28.87
C VAL A 441 -38.48 18.16 -30.24
N GLY A 442 -39.26 17.16 -30.64
CA GLY A 442 -39.17 16.52 -31.94
C GLY A 442 -40.52 16.49 -32.63
N ALA A 443 -40.51 16.66 -33.96
CA ALA A 443 -41.73 16.68 -34.77
C ALA A 443 -41.48 16.00 -36.11
N VAL A 444 -42.46 15.22 -36.57
CA VAL A 444 -42.46 14.61 -37.91
C VAL A 444 -43.54 15.30 -38.75
N THR A 445 -43.18 15.68 -39.97
CA THR A 445 -44.09 16.25 -40.96
C THR A 445 -44.13 15.35 -42.19
N TYR A 446 -45.34 14.98 -42.61
CA TYR A 446 -45.61 14.18 -43.79
C TYR A 446 -46.18 15.10 -44.87
N ALA A 447 -45.40 15.32 -45.93
CA ALA A 447 -45.81 16.09 -47.09
C ALA A 447 -45.92 15.16 -48.31
N PRO A 448 -46.73 15.47 -49.34
CA PRO A 448 -46.90 14.59 -50.50
C PRO A 448 -45.59 14.25 -51.23
N ASP A 449 -44.60 15.14 -51.14
CA ASP A 449 -43.28 15.06 -51.76
C ASP A 449 -42.19 14.46 -50.85
N GLY A 450 -42.47 14.21 -49.57
CA GLY A 450 -41.46 13.72 -48.64
C GLY A 450 -41.84 13.68 -47.16
N VAL A 451 -40.92 13.14 -46.36
CA VAL A 451 -41.04 13.08 -44.90
C VAL A 451 -39.91 13.89 -44.28
N THR A 452 -40.24 14.79 -43.35
CA THR A 452 -39.26 15.56 -42.59
C THR A 452 -39.39 15.28 -41.10
N TRP A 453 -38.28 14.97 -40.42
CA TRP A 453 -38.20 14.94 -38.97
C TRP A 453 -37.23 16.00 -38.48
N THR A 454 -37.67 16.80 -37.50
CA THR A 454 -36.83 17.81 -36.86
C THR A 454 -36.71 17.50 -35.37
N LEU A 455 -35.52 17.69 -34.82
CA LEU A 455 -35.22 17.61 -33.39
C LEU A 455 -34.48 18.87 -32.95
N ARG A 456 -35.00 19.53 -31.91
CA ARG A 456 -34.32 20.63 -31.23
C ARG A 456 -34.09 20.24 -29.78
N ALA A 457 -32.84 20.28 -29.31
CA ALA A 457 -32.50 19.91 -27.95
C ALA A 457 -31.33 20.75 -27.38
N PRO A 458 -31.33 21.06 -26.07
CA PRO A 458 -30.26 21.79 -25.41
C PRO A 458 -28.93 21.02 -25.42
N MET A 459 -27.81 21.72 -25.71
CA MET A 459 -26.49 21.08 -25.80
C MET A 459 -26.04 20.37 -24.52
N THR A 460 -26.51 20.80 -23.35
CA THR A 460 -26.21 20.18 -22.05
C THR A 460 -26.56 18.69 -21.97
N TYR A 461 -27.53 18.22 -22.77
CA TYR A 461 -27.96 16.82 -22.80
C TYR A 461 -27.41 16.05 -24.02
N LEU A 462 -26.63 16.72 -24.88
CA LEU A 462 -26.06 16.12 -26.08
C LEU A 462 -24.53 16.07 -26.06
N GLU A 463 -23.85 17.15 -25.72
CA GLU A 463 -22.39 17.24 -25.83
C GLU A 463 -21.72 16.48 -24.68
N ALA A 464 -20.68 15.71 -24.98
CA ALA A 464 -19.76 15.19 -23.97
C ALA A 464 -18.95 16.36 -23.38
N SER A 465 -18.75 16.38 -22.06
CA SER A 465 -18.03 17.48 -21.42
C SER A 465 -16.52 17.37 -21.66
N ALA A 466 -15.81 18.51 -21.76
CA ALA A 466 -14.34 18.52 -21.83
C ALA A 466 -13.68 18.04 -20.51
N GLU A 467 -14.41 18.03 -19.39
CA GLU A 467 -13.92 17.53 -18.09
C GLU A 467 -13.84 15.98 -18.04
N ASP A 468 -14.49 15.27 -18.96
CA ASP A 468 -14.32 13.82 -19.12
C ASP A 468 -12.98 13.45 -19.79
N ASP A 469 -12.21 14.45 -20.27
CA ASP A 469 -10.90 14.30 -20.92
C ASP A 469 -9.72 14.21 -19.91
N GLU A 470 -9.91 14.66 -18.66
CA GLU A 470 -8.83 14.69 -17.65
C GLU A 470 -8.69 13.41 -16.80
N ARG A 471 -9.62 12.44 -16.87
CA ARG A 471 -9.57 11.20 -16.06
C ARG A 471 -8.81 10.04 -16.71
N GLY A 472 -8.01 10.31 -17.73
CA GLY A 472 -7.38 9.27 -18.57
C GLY A 472 -5.92 9.42 -19.02
N PRO A 473 -5.06 10.40 -18.60
CA PRO A 473 -3.68 10.40 -19.10
C PRO A 473 -2.71 9.44 -18.38
N GLU A 474 -3.02 8.94 -17.18
CA GLU A 474 -2.02 8.18 -16.38
C GLU A 474 -1.94 6.67 -16.68
N LEU A 475 -2.86 6.10 -17.47
CA LEU A 475 -2.86 4.66 -17.79
C LEU A 475 -2.30 4.32 -19.18
N ILE A 476 -2.00 5.31 -20.02
CA ILE A 476 -1.51 5.09 -21.40
C ILE A 476 -0.01 4.69 -21.41
N ALA A 477 0.75 4.94 -20.34
CA ALA A 477 2.18 4.63 -20.30
C ALA A 477 2.54 3.18 -19.90
N ALA A 478 1.60 2.38 -19.39
CA ALA A 478 1.91 1.04 -18.85
C ALA A 478 1.38 -0.13 -19.72
N ALA A 479 0.67 0.14 -20.81
CA ALA A 479 0.15 -0.90 -21.71
C ALA A 479 0.97 -1.08 -23.01
N LEU A 480 2.06 -0.31 -23.17
CA LEU A 480 2.98 -0.41 -24.32
C LEU A 480 4.44 -0.65 -23.92
N SER A 481 4.67 -1.19 -22.71
CA SER A 481 5.93 -1.80 -22.26
C SER A 481 5.60 -3.14 -21.63
#